data_AF-A0A9W8A4J9-F1
#
_entry.id   AF-A0A9W8A4J9-F1
#
_cell.length_a   1.000
_cell.length_b   1.000
_cell.length_c   1.000
_cell.angle_alpha   90.00
_cell.angle_beta   90.00
_cell.angle_gamma   90.00
#
_symmetry.space_group_name_H-M   'P 1'
#
loop_
_entity.id
_entity.type
_entity.pdbx_description
1 polymer ?
#
loop_
_entity_poly.entity_id
_entity_poly.type
_entity_poly.pdbx_seq_one_letter_code
_entity_poly.pdbx_strand_id
1 'polypeptide(L)'
;ATGVAFGAFGAHGLKKYVNDDEKKLQMWGTAAHYQLLHASALLALGASGRHKPTAVCLWTLGTAMFSGSIYLLVLNRDKFRWMGPITPLGGIGMIAGWLALLI
;
A
#
# COMPACT_ATOMS: atom_id res chain seq x y z
N ALA A 1 3.52 -3.15 -10.89
CA ALA A 1 3.48 -4.63 -10.98
C ALA A 1 2.89 -5.26 -9.72
N THR A 2 3.54 -5.13 -8.56
CA THR A 2 3.11 -5.77 -7.29
C THR A 2 1.68 -5.42 -6.86
N GLY A 3 1.25 -4.16 -7.00
CA GLY A 3 -0.14 -3.77 -6.71
C GLY A 3 -1.18 -4.47 -7.59
N VAL A 4 -0.85 -4.73 -8.87
CA VAL A 4 -1.73 -5.48 -9.78
C VAL A 4 -1.79 -6.95 -9.38
N ALA A 5 -0.63 -7.56 -9.09
CA ALA A 5 -0.55 -8.96 -8.66
C ALA A 5 -1.34 -9.19 -7.37
N PHE A 6 -1.17 -8.33 -6.36
CA PHE A 6 -1.92 -8.44 -5.11
C PHE A 6 -3.39 -8.10 -5.28
N GLY A 7 -3.76 -7.12 -6.11
CA GLY A 7 -5.17 -6.85 -6.44
C GLY A 7 -5.86 -8.07 -7.07
N ALA A 8 -5.22 -8.69 -8.06
CA ALA A 8 -5.73 -9.89 -8.73
C ALA A 8 -5.84 -11.08 -7.76
N PHE A 9 -4.82 -11.30 -6.92
CA PHE A 9 -4.85 -12.33 -5.88
C PHE A 9 -5.97 -12.08 -4.87
N GLY A 10 -6.19 -10.83 -4.45
CA GLY A 10 -7.29 -10.45 -3.56
C GLY A 10 -8.67 -10.82 -4.13
N ALA A 11 -8.88 -10.52 -5.41
CA ALA A 11 -10.16 -10.76 -6.09
C ALA A 11 -10.46 -12.24 -6.39
N HIS A 12 -9.44 -13.05 -6.69
CA HIS A 12 -9.65 -14.41 -7.21
C HIS A 12 -9.11 -15.52 -6.31
N GLY A 13 -8.04 -15.26 -5.55
CA GLY A 13 -7.30 -16.28 -4.78
C GLY A 13 -7.49 -16.19 -3.26
N LEU A 14 -7.58 -14.97 -2.71
CA LEU A 14 -7.52 -14.73 -1.27
C LEU A 14 -8.77 -15.23 -0.53
N LYS A 15 -9.94 -15.17 -1.16
CA LYS A 15 -11.25 -15.49 -0.55
C LYS A 15 -11.26 -16.84 0.19
N LYS A 16 -10.71 -17.89 -0.42
CA LYS A 16 -10.57 -19.21 0.20
C LYS A 16 -9.56 -19.25 1.36
N TYR A 17 -8.48 -18.47 1.28
CA TYR A 17 -7.46 -18.40 2.33
C TYR A 17 -7.95 -17.71 3.61
N VAL A 18 -8.92 -16.80 3.47
CA VAL A 18 -9.47 -16.04 4.59
C VAL A 18 -10.84 -16.54 5.04
N ASN A 19 -11.29 -17.71 4.55
CA ASN A 19 -12.59 -18.32 4.87
C ASN A 19 -13.76 -17.36 4.63
N ASP A 20 -13.76 -16.66 3.49
CA ASP A 20 -14.80 -15.68 3.12
C ASP A 20 -14.97 -14.51 4.12
N ASP A 21 -13.94 -14.22 4.94
CA ASP A 21 -13.92 -13.05 5.82
C ASP A 21 -13.87 -11.75 5.01
N GLU A 22 -15.05 -11.15 4.81
CA GLU A 22 -15.23 -9.92 4.04
C GLU A 22 -14.42 -8.74 4.58
N LYS A 23 -14.16 -8.68 5.91
CA LYS A 23 -13.33 -7.62 6.48
C LYS A 23 -11.89 -7.75 6.02
N LYS A 24 -11.35 -8.97 6.00
CA LYS A 24 -9.99 -9.24 5.48
C LYS A 24 -9.88 -8.97 3.98
N LEU A 25 -10.92 -9.31 3.20
CA LEU A 25 -10.99 -9.00 1.78
C LEU A 25 -10.98 -7.49 1.52
N GLN A 26 -11.78 -6.72 2.27
CA GLN A 26 -11.80 -5.26 2.19
C GLN A 26 -10.46 -4.64 2.60
N MET A 27 -9.83 -5.13 3.67
CA MET A 27 -8.51 -4.67 4.09
C MET A 27 -7.46 -4.91 3.01
N TRP A 28 -7.45 -6.11 2.42
CA TRP A 28 -6.54 -6.43 1.30
C TRP A 28 -6.79 -5.53 0.09
N GLY A 29 -8.06 -5.35 -0.29
CA GLY A 29 -8.45 -4.44 -1.37
C GLY A 29 -7.99 -3.01 -1.14
N THR A 30 -8.08 -2.52 0.10
CA THR A 30 -7.60 -1.19 0.50
C THR A 30 -6.08 -1.07 0.31
N ALA A 31 -5.32 -2.07 0.77
CA ALA A 31 -3.87 -2.10 0.60
C ALA A 31 -3.45 -2.09 -0.88
N ALA A 32 -4.12 -2.89 -1.72
CA ALA A 32 -3.88 -2.92 -3.16
C ALA A 32 -4.26 -1.60 -3.84
N HIS A 33 -5.38 -1.00 -3.45
CA HIS A 33 -5.83 0.28 -3.97
C HIS A 33 -4.81 1.39 -3.70
N TYR A 34 -4.37 1.54 -2.44
CA TYR A 34 -3.36 2.55 -2.07
C TYR A 34 -2.02 2.33 -2.77
N GLN A 35 -1.63 1.07 -2.97
CA GLN A 35 -0.40 0.73 -3.69
C GLN A 35 -0.48 1.08 -5.17
N LEU A 36 -1.61 0.86 -5.82
CA LEU A 36 -1.82 1.25 -7.21
C LEU A 36 -1.92 2.77 -7.35
N LEU A 37 -2.61 3.45 -6.45
CA LEU A 37 -2.75 4.91 -6.45
C LEU A 37 -1.37 5.60 -6.38
N HIS A 38 -0.51 5.19 -5.47
CA HIS A 38 0.83 5.77 -5.34
C HIS A 38 1.78 5.32 -6.45
N ALA A 39 1.63 4.11 -6.99
CA ALA A 39 2.36 3.71 -8.20
C ALA A 39 1.98 4.60 -9.40
N SER A 40 0.70 4.90 -9.59
CA SER A 40 0.22 5.83 -10.62
C SER A 40 0.73 7.25 -10.38
N ALA A 41 0.74 7.72 -9.12
CA ALA A 41 1.28 9.03 -8.77
C ALA A 41 2.79 9.13 -9.07
N LEU A 42 3.57 8.08 -8.78
CA LEU A 42 4.99 7.99 -9.12
C LEU A 42 5.22 8.01 -10.64
N LEU A 43 4.41 7.28 -11.41
CA LEU A 43 4.49 7.30 -12.88
C LEU A 43 4.15 8.71 -13.43
N ALA A 44 3.10 9.35 -12.91
CA ALA A 44 2.73 10.71 -13.30
C ALA A 44 3.84 11.73 -12.98
N LEU A 45 4.46 11.61 -11.79
CA LEU A 45 5.59 12.45 -11.42
C LEU A 45 6.79 12.22 -12.36
N GLY A 46 7.15 10.97 -12.64
CA GLY A 46 8.22 10.64 -13.58
C GLY A 46 7.95 11.19 -15.00
N ALA A 47 6.72 11.05 -15.48
CA ALA A 47 6.29 11.58 -16.78
C ALA A 47 6.29 13.12 -16.83
N SER A 48 6.10 13.80 -15.70
CA SER A 48 6.12 15.26 -15.62
C SER A 48 7.53 15.88 -15.81
N GLY A 49 8.59 15.06 -15.76
CA GLY A 49 9.98 15.51 -15.81
C GLY A 49 10.46 16.25 -14.56
N ARG A 50 9.60 16.42 -13.53
CA ARG A 50 9.95 17.10 -12.28
C ARG A 50 10.77 16.17 -11.38
N HIS A 51 11.90 16.67 -10.90
CA HIS A 51 12.72 15.96 -9.93
C HIS A 51 12.27 16.28 -8.49
N LYS A 52 11.50 15.37 -7.88
CA LYS A 52 11.00 15.46 -6.48
C LYS A 52 11.41 14.22 -5.67
N PRO A 53 12.71 14.04 -5.36
CA PRO A 53 13.22 12.81 -4.73
C PRO A 53 12.59 12.54 -3.36
N THR A 54 12.28 13.58 -2.60
CA THR A 54 11.60 13.46 -1.29
C THR A 54 10.20 12.84 -1.43
N ALA A 55 9.39 13.32 -2.38
CA ALA A 55 8.06 12.76 -2.64
C ALA A 55 8.15 11.30 -3.10
N VAL A 56 9.12 10.99 -3.98
CA VAL A 56 9.36 9.62 -4.47
C VAL A 56 9.70 8.68 -3.31
N CYS A 57 10.63 9.08 -2.43
CA CYS A 57 11.04 8.30 -1.27
C CYS A 57 9.87 8.06 -0.31
N LEU A 58 9.17 9.14 0.07
CA LEU A 58 8.05 9.10 1.01
C LEU A 58 6.90 8.24 0.51
N TRP A 59 6.51 8.36 -0.75
CA TRP A 59 5.49 7.49 -1.33
C TRP A 59 5.93 6.04 -1.44
N THR A 60 7.18 5.78 -1.85
CA THR A 60 7.66 4.40 -2.01
C THR A 60 7.73 3.67 -0.66
N LEU A 61 8.39 4.27 0.32
CA LEU A 61 8.50 3.70 1.67
C LEU A 61 7.14 3.69 2.38
N GLY A 62 6.37 4.78 2.29
CA GLY A 62 5.05 4.88 2.88
C GLY A 62 4.09 3.81 2.36
N THR A 63 4.07 3.58 1.04
CA THR A 63 3.27 2.53 0.41
C THR A 63 3.73 1.13 0.83
N ALA A 64 5.05 0.88 0.85
CA ALA A 64 5.59 -0.41 1.26
C ALA A 64 5.22 -0.73 2.71
N MET A 65 5.33 0.25 3.61
CA MET A 65 4.95 0.13 5.01
C MET A 65 3.43 -0.06 5.17
N PHE A 66 2.62 0.77 4.54
CA PHE A 66 1.15 0.77 4.68
C PHE A 66 0.52 -0.48 4.06
N SER A 67 0.76 -0.73 2.78
CA SER A 67 0.15 -1.85 2.07
C SER A 67 0.77 -3.18 2.49
N GLY A 68 2.09 -3.22 2.65
CA GLY A 68 2.82 -4.41 3.06
C GLY A 68 2.41 -4.93 4.44
N SER A 69 2.26 -4.05 5.42
CA SER A 69 1.81 -4.46 6.76
C SER A 69 0.38 -5.02 6.73
N ILE A 70 -0.54 -4.41 5.97
CA ILE A 70 -1.92 -4.88 5.85
C ILE A 70 -1.96 -6.27 5.19
N TYR A 71 -1.22 -6.50 4.10
CA TYR A 71 -1.17 -7.83 3.47
C TYR A 71 -0.70 -8.91 4.45
N LEU A 72 0.37 -8.62 5.21
CA LEU A 72 0.91 -9.56 6.19
C LEU A 72 -0.08 -9.81 7.33
N LEU A 73 -0.73 -8.76 7.85
CA LEU A 73 -1.76 -8.88 8.88
C LEU A 73 -2.99 -9.66 8.42
N VAL A 74 -3.37 -9.55 7.15
CA VAL A 74 -4.47 -10.32 6.55
C VAL A 74 -4.12 -11.80 6.45
N LEU A 75 -2.90 -12.12 6.00
CA LEU A 75 -2.43 -13.51 5.83
C LEU A 75 -2.23 -14.22 7.17
N ASN A 76 -1.63 -13.54 8.15
CA ASN A 76 -1.40 -14.12 9.47
C ASN A 76 -1.28 -13.05 10.55
N ARG A 77 -2.42 -12.64 11.09
CA ARG A 77 -2.49 -11.60 12.12
C ARG A 77 -1.66 -11.96 13.35
N ASP A 78 -1.69 -13.20 13.83
CA ASP A 78 -1.03 -13.57 15.08
C ASP A 78 0.49 -13.48 14.97
N LYS A 79 1.04 -13.90 13.83
CA LYS A 79 2.48 -13.77 13.52
C LYS A 79 2.91 -12.33 13.29
N PHE A 80 2.08 -11.53 12.61
CA PHE A 80 2.44 -10.19 12.15
C PHE A 80 1.80 -9.06 12.96
N ARG A 81 1.21 -9.36 14.12
CA ARG A 81 0.49 -8.38 14.96
C ARG A 81 1.33 -7.14 15.30
N TRP A 82 2.63 -7.33 15.49
CA TRP A 82 3.60 -6.27 15.78
C TRP A 82 3.73 -5.24 14.64
N MET A 83 3.30 -5.58 13.43
CA MET A 83 3.28 -4.68 12.27
C MET A 83 2.06 -3.76 12.24
N GLY A 84 1.10 -3.92 13.16
CA GLY A 84 -0.07 -3.05 13.28
C GLY A 84 0.27 -1.55 13.33
N PRO A 85 1.20 -1.11 14.19
CA PRO A 85 1.66 0.28 14.24
C PRO A 85 2.44 0.75 12.99
N ILE A 86 2.88 -0.14 12.11
CA ILE A 86 3.61 0.23 10.87
C ILE A 86 2.65 0.84 9.85
N THR A 87 1.39 0.36 9.80
CA THR A 87 0.38 0.88 8.87
C THR A 87 0.19 2.39 8.99
N PRO A 88 -0.11 2.98 10.17
CA PRO A 88 -0.28 4.44 10.28
C PRO A 88 1.00 5.23 9.95
N LEU A 89 2.19 4.70 10.26
CA LEU A 89 3.45 5.34 9.86
C LEU A 89 3.60 5.39 8.34
N GLY A 90 3.23 4.32 7.64
CA GLY A 90 3.17 4.31 6.18
C GLY A 90 2.18 5.35 5.63
N GLY A 91 1.01 5.46 6.28
CA GLY A 91 0.01 6.51 5.98
C GLY A 91 0.55 7.93 6.11
N ILE A 92 1.27 8.21 7.19
CA ILE A 92 1.93 9.52 7.40
C ILE A 92 2.97 9.78 6.29
N GLY A 93 3.78 8.79 5.94
CA GLY A 93 4.73 8.89 4.83
C GLY A 93 4.04 9.21 3.50
N MET A 94 2.91 8.55 3.21
CA MET A 94 2.13 8.85 2.00
C MET A 94 1.60 10.29 1.99
N ILE A 95 1.03 10.77 3.10
CA ILE A 95 0.56 12.15 3.26
C ILE A 95 1.73 13.14 3.06
N ALA A 96 2.85 12.90 3.73
CA ALA A 96 4.03 13.74 3.61
C ALA A 96 4.57 13.79 2.17
N GLY A 97 4.47 12.68 1.41
CA GLY A 97 4.84 12.64 0.00
C GLY A 97 3.99 13.58 -0.87
N TRP A 98 2.68 13.68 -0.60
CA TRP A 98 1.80 14.65 -1.28
C TRP A 98 2.19 16.09 -0.94
N LEU A 99 2.45 16.37 0.34
CA LEU A 99 2.90 17.70 0.78
C LEU A 99 4.26 18.08 0.18
N ALA A 100 5.16 17.11 0.04
CA ALA A 100 6.48 17.31 -0.56
C ALA A 100 6.44 17.67 -2.06
N LEU A 101 5.30 17.52 -2.74
CA LEU A 101 5.16 18.05 -4.10
C LEU A 101 5.01 19.58 -4.13
N LEU A 102 4.55 20.19 -3.04
CA LEU A 102 4.28 21.62 -2.94
C LEU A 102 5.55 22.46 -2.71
N ILE A 103 6.66 21.81 -2.36
CA ILE A 103 7.97 22.40 -2.08
C ILE A 103 8.90 21.99 -3.21
#